data_AF-I1W1B8-F1
#
_entry.id   AF-I1W1B8-F1
#
_cell.length_a   1.000
_cell.length_b   1.000
_cell.length_c   1.000
_cell.angle_alpha   90.00
_cell.angle_beta   90.00
_cell.angle_gamma   90.00
#
_symmetry.space_group_name_H-M   'P 1'
#
loop_
_entity.id
_entity.type
_entity.pdbx_description
1 polymer ?
#
loop_
_entity_poly.entity_id
_entity_poly.type
_entity_poly.pdbx_seq_one_letter_code
_entity_poly.pdbx_strand_id
1 'polypeptide(L)'
;TGYDITVASEVMAIFCLSESISELKTRLGKIVIGYTYEKTPVTASQLKVHGAMAALLKDALKPNLVQTLENNPAFVHGGPFANIAHGCNSVIATKLALRMGDYTVTEAGFGADLGAEKFIDIKCRQAGLSPDAAVLVATIRALKMHGGVAKDSLKTPNVEAVRKGLPNLLKHIENIQGFGLPPVVAINHFATDTDEEVAVVEQACAALGVKAVKATHFADGGAGAEELAKAVLKVTSDGKPQLKFTYPSEMPLWNKVKTIAQNIYGADDIMADAKVRQKFKDLEAAGYGNLPICMAKTQY
;
A
#
# COMPACT_ATOMS: atom_id res chain seq x y z
N THR A 1 17.97 -9.22 -24.08
CA THR A 1 16.57 -9.27 -23.59
C THR A 1 16.49 -10.23 -22.42
N GLY A 2 15.41 -10.18 -21.66
CA GLY A 2 15.11 -11.06 -20.52
C GLY A 2 13.59 -11.14 -20.32
N TYR A 3 13.16 -11.88 -19.30
CA TYR A 3 11.75 -11.99 -18.93
C TYR A 3 11.56 -11.64 -17.47
N ASP A 4 10.47 -10.95 -17.19
CA ASP A 4 9.93 -10.74 -15.85
C ASP A 4 8.60 -11.48 -15.72
N ILE A 5 8.20 -11.79 -14.50
CA ILE A 5 6.86 -12.33 -14.23
C ILE A 5 5.79 -11.29 -14.60
N THR A 6 4.65 -11.71 -15.16
CA THR A 6 3.64 -10.80 -15.75
C THR A 6 3.16 -9.68 -14.81
N VAL A 7 3.02 -9.97 -13.51
CA VAL A 7 2.59 -8.99 -12.49
C VAL A 7 3.62 -7.89 -12.19
N ALA A 8 4.87 -8.07 -12.64
CA ALA A 8 5.93 -7.05 -12.58
C ALA A 8 5.87 -6.08 -13.78
N SER A 9 5.03 -6.34 -14.78
CA SER A 9 4.92 -5.50 -15.98
C SER A 9 4.35 -4.12 -15.66
N GLU A 10 4.89 -3.07 -16.29
CA GLU A 10 4.30 -1.72 -16.26
C GLU A 10 2.85 -1.71 -16.78
N VAL A 11 2.49 -2.64 -17.69
CA VAL A 11 1.11 -2.83 -18.14
C VAL A 11 0.19 -3.17 -16.96
N MET A 12 0.63 -3.98 -15.99
CA MET A 12 -0.15 -4.29 -14.79
C MET A 12 -0.31 -3.05 -13.89
N ALA A 13 0.73 -2.24 -13.73
CA ALA A 13 0.65 -1.00 -12.96
C ALA A 13 -0.30 0.01 -13.61
N ILE A 14 -0.20 0.20 -14.94
CA ILE A 14 -1.09 1.06 -15.73
C ILE A 14 -2.53 0.55 -15.66
N PHE A 15 -2.74 -0.75 -15.79
CA PHE A 15 -4.05 -1.40 -15.64
C PHE A 15 -4.68 -1.09 -14.28
N CYS A 16 -3.90 -1.19 -13.20
CA CYS A 16 -4.42 -0.94 -11.85
C CYS A 16 -4.65 0.55 -11.55
N LEU A 17 -4.00 1.47 -12.26
CA LEU A 17 -4.14 2.92 -12.03
C LEU A 17 -5.07 3.63 -13.04
N SER A 18 -5.58 2.94 -14.05
CA SER A 18 -6.48 3.53 -15.05
C SER A 18 -7.93 3.46 -14.61
N GLU A 19 -8.74 4.47 -14.94
CA GLU A 19 -10.16 4.55 -14.60
C GLU A 19 -11.09 4.22 -15.77
N SER A 20 -10.54 4.18 -16.99
CA SER A 20 -11.29 3.89 -18.21
C SER A 20 -10.40 3.29 -19.28
N ILE A 21 -11.00 2.69 -20.30
CA ILE A 21 -10.28 2.16 -21.46
C ILE A 21 -9.53 3.26 -22.23
N SER A 22 -10.08 4.47 -22.27
CA SER A 22 -9.47 5.63 -22.93
C SER A 22 -8.23 6.11 -22.17
N GLU A 23 -8.30 6.16 -20.84
CA GLU A 23 -7.16 6.49 -19.99
C GLU A 23 -6.09 5.39 -20.05
N LEU A 24 -6.49 4.12 -19.99
CA LEU A 24 -5.62 2.96 -20.14
C LEU A 24 -4.81 3.06 -21.43
N LYS A 25 -5.49 3.25 -22.57
CA LYS A 25 -4.85 3.44 -23.88
C LYS A 25 -3.87 4.61 -23.88
N THR A 26 -4.22 5.73 -23.24
CA THR A 26 -3.36 6.92 -23.16
C THR A 26 -2.10 6.64 -22.34
N ARG A 27 -2.23 5.99 -21.17
CA ARG A 27 -1.11 5.63 -20.30
C ARG A 27 -0.20 4.60 -20.98
N LEU A 28 -0.77 3.57 -21.60
CA LEU A 28 -0.05 2.59 -22.40
C LEU A 28 0.77 3.24 -23.53
N GLY A 29 0.25 4.30 -24.15
CA GLY A 29 0.96 5.05 -25.18
C GLY A 29 2.19 5.82 -24.68
N LYS A 30 2.24 6.14 -23.39
CA LYS A 30 3.33 6.90 -22.75
C LYS A 30 4.48 6.01 -22.25
N ILE A 31 4.33 4.68 -22.24
CA ILE A 31 5.40 3.75 -21.86
C ILE A 31 6.63 4.03 -22.70
N VAL A 32 7.77 4.30 -22.05
CA VAL A 32 9.08 4.43 -22.70
C VAL A 32 9.67 3.03 -22.84
N ILE A 33 9.79 2.55 -24.06
CA ILE A 33 10.26 1.19 -24.37
C ILE A 33 11.76 1.10 -24.65
N GLY A 34 12.42 2.25 -24.83
CA GLY A 34 13.83 2.34 -25.19
C GLY A 34 14.23 3.75 -25.56
N TYR A 35 15.45 3.89 -26.09
CA TYR A 35 16.03 5.16 -26.47
C TYR A 35 16.72 5.05 -27.84
N THR A 36 16.73 6.14 -28.61
CA THR A 36 17.52 6.23 -29.86
C THR A 36 19.02 6.30 -29.55
N TYR A 37 19.88 6.24 -30.58
CA TYR A 37 21.33 6.43 -30.43
C TYR A 37 21.67 7.80 -29.84
N GLU A 38 20.85 8.81 -30.11
CA GLU A 38 20.94 10.18 -29.57
C GLU A 38 20.28 10.31 -28.18
N LYS A 39 19.93 9.19 -27.53
CA LYS A 39 19.30 9.12 -26.20
C LYS A 39 17.93 9.80 -26.08
N THR A 40 17.19 9.89 -27.19
CA THR A 40 15.80 10.37 -27.16
C THR A 40 14.85 9.22 -26.78
N PRO A 41 13.90 9.40 -25.84
CA PRO A 41 12.98 8.33 -25.44
C PRO A 41 12.05 7.92 -26.58
N VAL A 42 11.89 6.61 -26.77
CA VAL A 42 10.94 6.02 -27.71
C VAL A 42 9.74 5.46 -26.93
N THR A 43 8.53 5.90 -27.28
CA THR A 43 7.29 5.49 -26.60
C THR A 43 6.50 4.45 -27.39
N ALA A 44 5.65 3.68 -26.71
CA ALA A 44 4.75 2.73 -27.35
C ALA A 44 3.77 3.40 -28.35
N SER A 45 3.45 4.68 -28.16
CA SER A 45 2.61 5.43 -29.12
C SER A 45 3.29 5.66 -30.47
N GLN A 46 4.62 5.88 -30.49
CA GLN A 46 5.40 6.07 -31.72
C GLN A 46 5.43 4.79 -32.56
N LEU A 47 5.35 3.61 -31.93
CA LEU A 47 5.17 2.33 -32.61
C LEU A 47 3.72 2.02 -32.99
N LYS A 48 2.76 2.89 -32.65
CA LYS A 48 1.31 2.72 -32.92
C LYS A 48 0.68 1.46 -32.32
N VAL A 49 1.27 0.88 -31.27
CA VAL A 49 0.81 -0.38 -30.64
C VAL A 49 -0.19 -0.20 -29.51
N HIS A 50 -0.24 0.98 -28.89
CA HIS A 50 -1.09 1.26 -27.72
C HIS A 50 -2.60 1.03 -27.92
N GLY A 51 -3.13 1.21 -29.14
CA GLY A 51 -4.51 0.85 -29.46
C GLY A 51 -4.77 -0.66 -29.41
N ALA A 52 -3.85 -1.46 -29.97
CA ALA A 52 -3.94 -2.91 -29.94
C ALA A 52 -3.78 -3.47 -28.51
N MET A 53 -2.86 -2.90 -27.72
CA MET A 53 -2.73 -3.25 -26.29
C MET A 53 -4.01 -2.97 -25.51
N ALA A 54 -4.65 -1.82 -25.73
CA ALA A 54 -5.93 -1.51 -25.09
C ALA A 54 -7.04 -2.47 -25.53
N ALA A 55 -7.10 -2.85 -26.81
CA ALA A 55 -8.07 -3.81 -27.31
C ALA A 55 -7.94 -5.19 -26.63
N LEU A 56 -6.72 -5.67 -26.43
CA LEU A 56 -6.43 -6.92 -25.70
C LEU A 56 -6.89 -6.86 -24.23
N LEU A 57 -6.89 -5.68 -23.63
CA LEU A 57 -7.25 -5.47 -22.22
C LEU A 57 -8.72 -5.05 -22.03
N LYS A 58 -9.51 -4.94 -23.11
CA LYS A 58 -10.88 -4.41 -23.06
C LYS A 58 -11.77 -5.14 -22.05
N ASP A 59 -11.80 -6.48 -22.11
CA ASP A 59 -12.62 -7.26 -21.19
C ASP A 59 -11.92 -7.46 -19.85
N ALA A 60 -10.59 -7.58 -19.86
CA ALA A 60 -9.80 -7.71 -18.65
C ALA A 60 -10.03 -6.52 -17.71
N LEU A 61 -10.25 -5.31 -18.22
CA LEU A 61 -10.44 -4.08 -17.43
C LEU A 61 -11.74 -4.05 -16.59
N LYS A 62 -12.64 -5.02 -16.77
CA LYS A 62 -13.89 -5.13 -16.02
C LYS A 62 -13.63 -5.82 -14.67
N PRO A 63 -13.96 -5.20 -13.52
CA PRO A 63 -13.81 -5.85 -12.21
C PRO A 63 -14.53 -7.19 -12.11
N ASN A 64 -13.86 -8.20 -11.55
CA ASN A 64 -14.44 -9.53 -11.34
C ASN A 64 -15.16 -9.56 -9.99
N LEU A 65 -16.49 -9.72 -10.02
CA LEU A 65 -17.31 -9.94 -8.83
C LEU A 65 -17.25 -11.40 -8.41
N VAL A 66 -16.91 -11.63 -7.16
CA VAL A 66 -16.97 -12.92 -6.46
C VAL A 66 -17.60 -12.68 -5.08
N GLN A 67 -17.54 -13.67 -4.19
CA GLN A 67 -18.08 -13.56 -2.84
C GLN A 67 -17.16 -14.17 -1.79
N THR A 68 -17.30 -13.71 -0.55
CA THR A 68 -16.70 -14.34 0.64
C THR A 68 -17.39 -15.67 0.96
N LEU A 69 -16.86 -16.42 1.93
CA LEU A 69 -17.52 -17.63 2.46
C LEU A 69 -18.91 -17.35 3.08
N GLU A 70 -19.16 -16.11 3.46
CA GLU A 70 -20.43 -15.63 4.04
C GLU A 70 -21.29 -14.88 3.00
N ASN A 71 -20.98 -15.05 1.72
CA ASN A 71 -21.71 -14.49 0.58
C ASN A 71 -21.68 -12.95 0.47
N ASN A 72 -20.76 -12.27 1.18
CA ASN A 72 -20.57 -10.83 0.97
C ASN A 72 -19.88 -10.59 -0.38
N PRO A 73 -20.28 -9.56 -1.14
CA PRO A 73 -19.69 -9.26 -2.44
C PRO A 73 -18.23 -8.83 -2.30
N ALA A 74 -17.36 -9.34 -3.18
CA ALA A 74 -15.95 -8.98 -3.22
C ALA A 74 -15.49 -8.78 -4.67
N PHE A 75 -14.67 -7.74 -4.91
CA PHE A 75 -14.01 -7.56 -6.19
C PHE A 75 -12.55 -8.01 -6.13
N VAL A 76 -12.16 -8.89 -7.07
CA VAL A 76 -10.76 -9.33 -7.24
C VAL A 76 -10.27 -8.86 -8.61
N HIS A 77 -9.44 -7.82 -8.64
CA HIS A 77 -9.07 -7.17 -9.90
C HIS A 77 -7.73 -6.43 -9.85
N GLY A 78 -6.80 -6.85 -10.71
CA GLY A 78 -5.42 -6.35 -10.73
C GLY A 78 -4.56 -6.92 -9.61
N GLY A 79 -3.24 -6.77 -9.74
CA GLY A 79 -2.29 -7.29 -8.76
C GLY A 79 -0.84 -6.96 -9.14
N PRO A 80 -0.42 -5.68 -9.09
CA PRO A 80 0.95 -5.30 -9.34
C PRO A 80 1.82 -5.63 -8.14
N PHE A 81 3.13 -5.72 -8.35
CA PHE A 81 4.08 -5.81 -7.24
C PHE A 81 4.02 -4.59 -6.31
N ALA A 82 4.37 -4.79 -5.03
CA ALA A 82 4.40 -3.75 -4.00
C ALA A 82 5.80 -3.15 -3.76
N ASN A 83 6.83 -3.60 -4.50
CA ASN A 83 8.17 -2.99 -4.50
C ASN A 83 8.35 -2.05 -5.69
N ILE A 84 8.43 -2.58 -6.91
CA ILE A 84 8.63 -1.83 -8.17
C ILE A 84 7.33 -1.19 -8.70
N ALA A 85 6.21 -1.44 -8.04
CA ALA A 85 4.93 -0.80 -8.28
C ALA A 85 4.20 -0.58 -6.94
N HIS A 86 2.94 -0.15 -7.00
CA HIS A 86 2.18 0.36 -5.85
C HIS A 86 1.43 -0.72 -5.05
N GLY A 87 1.43 -1.99 -5.48
CA GLY A 87 0.93 -3.10 -4.66
C GLY A 87 -0.56 -3.09 -4.33
N CYS A 88 -1.41 -2.41 -5.12
CA CYS A 88 -2.85 -2.31 -4.85
C CYS A 88 -3.68 -2.97 -5.96
N ASN A 89 -4.90 -3.37 -5.62
CA ASN A 89 -5.92 -3.68 -6.63
C ASN A 89 -6.28 -2.44 -7.46
N SER A 90 -7.02 -2.64 -8.56
CA SER A 90 -7.30 -1.56 -9.50
C SER A 90 -8.15 -0.41 -8.92
N VAL A 91 -7.94 0.80 -9.42
CA VAL A 91 -8.77 1.98 -9.15
C VAL A 91 -10.22 1.75 -9.57
N ILE A 92 -10.47 1.13 -10.73
CA ILE A 92 -11.84 0.86 -11.21
C ILE A 92 -12.62 0.01 -10.22
N ALA A 93 -12.02 -1.07 -9.70
CA ALA A 93 -12.67 -1.93 -8.71
C ALA A 93 -12.95 -1.18 -7.41
N THR A 94 -11.99 -0.41 -6.90
CA THR A 94 -12.19 0.41 -5.68
C THR A 94 -13.29 1.45 -5.88
N LYS A 95 -13.29 2.20 -6.99
CA LYS A 95 -14.32 3.21 -7.27
C LYS A 95 -15.69 2.60 -7.50
N LEU A 96 -15.77 1.44 -8.14
CA LEU A 96 -17.03 0.71 -8.32
C LEU A 96 -17.58 0.26 -6.98
N ALA A 97 -16.76 -0.34 -6.11
CA ALA A 97 -17.15 -0.72 -4.75
C ALA A 97 -17.66 0.48 -3.93
N LEU A 98 -16.95 1.62 -3.98
CA LEU A 98 -17.35 2.87 -3.31
C LEU A 98 -18.68 3.45 -3.80
N ARG A 99 -19.14 3.06 -4.99
CA ARG A 99 -20.45 3.47 -5.52
C ARG A 99 -21.56 2.47 -5.19
N MET A 100 -21.21 1.25 -4.83
CA MET A 100 -22.16 0.14 -4.63
C MET A 100 -22.37 -0.22 -3.15
N GLY A 101 -21.46 0.15 -2.26
CA GLY A 101 -21.57 -0.14 -0.83
C GLY A 101 -21.29 1.10 0.03
N ASP A 102 -21.85 1.11 1.23
CA ASP A 102 -21.62 2.17 2.22
C ASP A 102 -20.18 2.16 2.75
N TYR A 103 -19.58 0.97 2.83
CA TYR A 103 -18.19 0.76 3.21
C TYR A 103 -17.46 -0.07 2.16
N THR A 104 -16.27 0.38 1.76
CA THR A 104 -15.36 -0.36 0.88
C THR A 104 -14.07 -0.65 1.63
N VAL A 105 -13.83 -1.93 1.93
CA VAL A 105 -12.56 -2.38 2.50
C VAL A 105 -11.62 -2.80 1.37
N THR A 106 -10.40 -2.30 1.39
CA THR A 106 -9.34 -2.63 0.42
C THR A 106 -8.00 -2.70 1.15
N GLU A 107 -7.00 -3.28 0.50
CA GLU A 107 -5.65 -3.44 1.06
C GLU A 107 -4.56 -3.03 0.07
N ALA A 108 -3.33 -3.02 0.57
CA ALA A 108 -2.10 -2.85 -0.21
C ALA A 108 -1.06 -3.86 0.28
N GLY A 109 -0.23 -4.36 -0.63
CA GLY A 109 0.78 -5.38 -0.31
C GLY A 109 1.94 -4.86 0.55
N PHE A 110 2.58 -5.78 1.28
CA PHE A 110 3.63 -5.51 2.28
C PHE A 110 3.13 -4.70 3.50
N GLY A 111 4.06 -4.16 4.29
CA GLY A 111 3.75 -3.32 5.45
C GLY A 111 3.30 -1.91 5.06
N ALA A 112 2.86 -1.14 6.06
CA ALA A 112 2.39 0.24 5.84
C ALA A 112 3.50 1.20 5.36
N ASP A 113 4.78 0.84 5.55
CA ASP A 113 5.93 1.57 5.02
C ASP A 113 6.03 1.53 3.48
N LEU A 114 5.52 0.48 2.84
CA LEU A 114 5.51 0.36 1.37
C LEU A 114 4.09 0.41 0.81
N GLY A 115 3.21 -0.50 1.26
CA GLY A 115 1.86 -0.64 0.72
C GLY A 115 1.01 0.58 0.99
N ALA A 116 0.87 0.99 2.26
CA ALA A 116 0.02 2.11 2.63
C ALA A 116 0.57 3.44 2.09
N GLU A 117 1.89 3.67 2.18
CA GLU A 117 2.54 4.85 1.55
C GLU A 117 2.18 4.94 0.06
N LYS A 118 2.37 3.87 -0.72
CA LYS A 118 2.06 3.89 -2.16
C LYS A 118 0.57 3.94 -2.45
N PHE A 119 -0.26 3.33 -1.61
CA PHE A 119 -1.71 3.46 -1.72
C PHE A 119 -2.12 4.94 -1.58
N ILE A 120 -1.50 5.68 -0.67
CA ILE A 120 -1.80 7.09 -0.43
C ILE A 120 -1.11 7.99 -1.48
N ASP A 121 0.22 7.97 -1.54
CA ASP A 121 1.02 8.88 -2.35
C ASP A 121 0.96 8.62 -3.86
N ILE A 122 0.55 7.41 -4.29
CA ILE A 122 0.35 7.07 -5.72
C ILE A 122 -1.13 6.89 -6.04
N LYS A 123 -1.79 5.88 -5.45
CA LYS A 123 -3.16 5.51 -5.86
C LYS A 123 -4.18 6.58 -5.47
N CYS A 124 -4.23 7.02 -4.22
CA CYS A 124 -5.16 8.06 -3.77
C CYS A 124 -4.89 9.40 -4.46
N ARG A 125 -3.61 9.78 -4.57
CA ARG A 125 -3.19 11.00 -5.27
C ARG A 125 -3.68 11.06 -6.71
N GLN A 126 -3.53 9.98 -7.47
CA GLN A 126 -3.91 9.96 -8.88
C GLN A 126 -5.42 9.79 -9.09
N ALA A 127 -6.07 8.97 -8.25
CA ALA A 127 -7.49 8.63 -8.41
C ALA A 127 -8.44 9.60 -7.69
N GLY A 128 -7.92 10.55 -6.90
CA GLY A 128 -8.72 11.44 -6.06
C GLY A 128 -9.50 10.69 -4.97
N LEU A 129 -8.92 9.61 -4.43
CA LEU A 129 -9.50 8.84 -3.33
C LEU A 129 -9.06 9.45 -1.99
N SER A 130 -9.94 9.39 -0.99
CA SER A 130 -9.64 9.82 0.37
C SER A 130 -10.14 8.74 1.34
N PRO A 131 -9.24 7.94 1.93
CA PRO A 131 -9.62 6.93 2.92
C PRO A 131 -10.18 7.57 4.18
N ASP A 132 -11.17 6.94 4.81
CA ASP A 132 -11.76 7.43 6.06
C ASP A 132 -11.07 6.85 7.30
N ALA A 133 -10.42 5.69 7.19
CA ALA A 133 -9.65 5.04 8.24
C ALA A 133 -8.63 4.07 7.66
N ALA A 134 -7.69 3.60 8.49
CA ALA A 134 -6.76 2.53 8.12
C ALA A 134 -6.69 1.47 9.22
N VAL A 135 -6.77 0.20 8.83
CA VAL A 135 -6.58 -0.93 9.74
C VAL A 135 -5.15 -1.45 9.61
N LEU A 136 -4.39 -1.44 10.71
CA LEU A 136 -3.07 -2.03 10.80
C LEU A 136 -3.17 -3.44 11.41
N VAL A 137 -2.87 -4.45 10.61
CA VAL A 137 -2.89 -5.85 11.07
C VAL A 137 -1.56 -6.20 11.73
N ALA A 138 -1.61 -6.80 12.91
CA ALA A 138 -0.46 -7.30 13.65
C ALA A 138 -0.75 -8.69 14.23
N THR A 139 0.31 -9.43 14.59
CA THR A 139 0.20 -10.69 15.34
C THR A 139 1.23 -10.69 16.46
N ILE A 140 0.91 -11.35 17.57
CA ILE A 140 1.84 -11.50 18.69
C ILE A 140 3.13 -12.18 18.25
N ARG A 141 3.03 -13.20 17.39
CA ARG A 141 4.17 -13.90 16.80
C ARG A 141 5.07 -12.98 15.97
N ALA A 142 4.51 -12.11 15.12
CA ALA A 142 5.31 -11.16 14.35
C ALA A 142 6.02 -10.14 15.25
N LEU A 143 5.34 -9.63 16.29
CA LEU A 143 5.96 -8.73 17.27
C LEU A 143 7.09 -9.44 18.04
N LYS A 144 6.91 -10.70 18.43
CA LYS A 144 8.02 -11.50 19.00
C LYS A 144 9.22 -11.62 18.06
N MET A 145 8.99 -11.80 16.76
CA MET A 145 10.09 -11.80 15.77
C MET A 145 10.82 -10.47 15.71
N HIS A 146 10.09 -9.35 15.66
CA HIS A 146 10.70 -8.02 15.72
C HIS A 146 11.42 -7.77 17.05
N GLY A 147 10.99 -8.43 18.13
CA GLY A 147 11.69 -8.45 19.43
C GLY A 147 12.89 -9.39 19.51
N GLY A 148 13.26 -10.07 18.42
CA GLY A 148 14.45 -10.92 18.31
C GLY A 148 14.21 -12.42 18.49
N VAL A 149 12.96 -12.88 18.57
CA VAL A 149 12.66 -14.32 18.67
C VAL A 149 12.75 -14.99 17.30
N ALA A 150 13.54 -16.06 17.19
CA ALA A 150 13.64 -16.85 15.97
C ALA A 150 12.29 -17.47 15.58
N LYS A 151 12.06 -17.62 14.27
CA LYS A 151 10.80 -18.10 13.69
C LYS A 151 10.30 -19.42 14.30
N ASP A 152 11.22 -20.32 14.62
CA ASP A 152 10.89 -21.66 15.12
C ASP A 152 10.58 -21.68 16.63
N SER A 153 10.80 -20.57 17.33
CA SER A 153 10.62 -20.42 18.78
C SER A 153 9.41 -19.58 19.17
N LEU A 154 8.51 -19.28 18.23
CA LEU A 154 7.38 -18.35 18.44
C LEU A 154 6.19 -18.90 19.22
N LYS A 155 6.14 -20.23 19.44
CA LYS A 155 5.04 -20.89 20.15
C LYS A 155 5.08 -20.65 21.67
N THR A 156 6.26 -20.33 22.21
CA THR A 156 6.43 -20.03 23.63
C THR A 156 5.97 -18.61 23.90
N PRO A 157 5.10 -18.37 24.90
CA PRO A 157 4.74 -17.03 25.34
C PRO A 157 5.98 -16.25 25.78
N ASN A 158 6.10 -15.00 25.34
CA ASN A 158 7.21 -14.12 25.67
C ASN A 158 6.78 -12.64 25.57
N VAL A 159 6.15 -12.15 26.63
CA VAL A 159 5.68 -10.77 26.75
C VAL A 159 6.80 -9.76 26.55
N GLU A 160 8.01 -10.04 27.01
CA GLU A 160 9.15 -9.13 26.87
C GLU A 160 9.60 -9.00 25.41
N ALA A 161 9.60 -10.10 24.66
CA ALA A 161 9.86 -10.04 23.22
C ALA A 161 8.76 -9.26 22.47
N VAL A 162 7.49 -9.40 22.86
CA VAL A 162 6.41 -8.56 22.32
C VAL A 162 6.72 -7.08 22.58
N ARG A 163 7.07 -6.72 23.82
CA ARG A 163 7.45 -5.33 24.18
C ARG A 163 8.60 -4.80 23.32
N LYS A 164 9.64 -5.61 23.09
CA LYS A 164 10.79 -5.23 22.25
C LYS A 164 10.45 -5.09 20.77
N GLY A 165 9.43 -5.80 20.27
CA GLY A 165 8.96 -5.71 18.89
C GLY A 165 7.90 -4.65 18.63
N LEU A 166 7.24 -4.14 19.68
CA LEU A 166 6.25 -3.07 19.58
C LEU A 166 6.71 -1.83 18.79
N PRO A 167 7.97 -1.35 18.88
CA PRO A 167 8.42 -0.19 18.10
C PRO A 167 8.10 -0.27 16.60
N ASN A 168 8.07 -1.48 16.02
CA ASN A 168 7.66 -1.67 14.63
C ASN A 168 6.20 -1.25 14.39
N LEU A 169 5.26 -1.76 15.19
CA LEU A 169 3.84 -1.40 15.09
C LEU A 169 3.61 0.08 15.42
N LEU A 170 4.26 0.59 16.46
CA LEU A 170 4.13 1.98 16.88
C LEU A 170 4.59 2.94 15.78
N LYS A 171 5.68 2.61 15.06
CA LYS A 171 6.12 3.42 13.92
C LYS A 171 5.11 3.40 12.77
N HIS A 172 4.49 2.25 12.48
CA HIS A 172 3.43 2.19 11.48
C HIS A 172 2.18 2.97 11.89
N ILE A 173 1.81 2.97 13.17
CA ILE A 173 0.72 3.81 13.70
C ILE A 173 1.04 5.29 13.48
N GLU A 174 2.25 5.73 13.86
CA GLU A 174 2.72 7.10 13.67
C GLU A 174 2.64 7.51 12.18
N ASN A 175 3.08 6.65 11.27
CA ASN A 175 3.03 6.92 9.83
C ASN A 175 1.59 7.12 9.34
N ILE A 176 0.65 6.26 9.75
CA ILE A 176 -0.78 6.40 9.38
C ILE A 176 -1.37 7.71 9.92
N GLN A 177 -1.06 8.07 11.17
CA GLN A 177 -1.46 9.35 11.75
C GLN A 177 -0.82 10.53 11.02
N GLY A 178 0.42 10.39 10.53
CA GLY A 178 1.12 11.37 9.71
C GLY A 178 0.41 11.69 8.39
N PHE A 179 -0.26 10.70 7.79
CA PHE A 179 -1.15 10.88 6.64
C PHE A 179 -2.51 11.52 7.02
N GLY A 180 -2.74 11.81 8.30
CA GLY A 180 -4.00 12.38 8.79
C GLY A 180 -5.13 11.36 8.90
N LEU A 181 -4.85 10.06 8.78
CA LEU A 181 -5.84 8.99 8.85
C LEU A 181 -5.96 8.43 10.28
N PRO A 182 -7.16 8.09 10.76
CA PRO A 182 -7.33 7.42 12.03
C PRO A 182 -6.96 5.92 11.90
N PRO A 183 -5.95 5.43 12.64
CA PRO A 183 -5.62 4.01 12.66
C PRO A 183 -6.55 3.23 13.61
N VAL A 184 -6.80 1.98 13.27
CA VAL A 184 -7.30 0.92 14.18
C VAL A 184 -6.37 -0.27 14.05
N VAL A 185 -5.98 -0.89 15.15
CA VAL A 185 -5.10 -2.07 15.13
C VAL A 185 -5.94 -3.34 15.23
N ALA A 186 -5.75 -4.27 14.29
CA ALA A 186 -6.32 -5.61 14.36
C ALA A 186 -5.23 -6.60 14.78
N ILE A 187 -5.38 -7.21 15.96
CA ILE A 187 -4.48 -8.26 16.44
C ILE A 187 -5.08 -9.60 16.00
N ASN A 188 -4.57 -10.15 14.90
CA ASN A 188 -5.00 -11.46 14.43
C ASN A 188 -4.55 -12.53 15.42
N HIS A 189 -5.52 -13.15 16.09
CA HIS A 189 -5.28 -14.08 17.19
C HIS A 189 -4.86 -15.47 16.69
N PHE A 190 -3.84 -16.04 17.35
CA PHE A 190 -3.45 -17.44 17.20
C PHE A 190 -3.66 -18.19 18.52
N ALA A 191 -3.88 -19.50 18.43
CA ALA A 191 -4.14 -20.37 19.58
C ALA A 191 -3.03 -20.39 20.65
N THR A 192 -1.81 -19.98 20.30
CA THR A 192 -0.67 -19.92 21.24
C THR A 192 -0.48 -18.55 21.88
N ASP A 193 -1.25 -17.54 21.45
CA ASP A 193 -1.13 -16.18 21.98
C ASP A 193 -1.81 -16.13 23.35
N THR A 194 -1.15 -15.57 24.35
CA THR A 194 -1.74 -15.40 25.68
C THR A 194 -2.40 -14.03 25.83
N ASP A 195 -3.36 -13.93 26.77
CA ASP A 195 -4.04 -12.67 27.03
C ASP A 195 -3.06 -11.60 27.57
N GLU A 196 -2.01 -12.00 28.28
CA GLU A 196 -0.96 -11.08 28.74
C GLU A 196 -0.13 -10.50 27.58
N GLU A 197 0.18 -11.31 26.55
CA GLU A 197 0.87 -10.83 25.35
C GLU A 197 -0.02 -9.85 24.58
N VAL A 198 -1.31 -10.15 24.46
CA VAL A 198 -2.30 -9.28 23.79
C VAL A 198 -2.49 -7.96 24.56
N ALA A 199 -2.64 -8.02 25.88
CA ALA A 199 -2.86 -6.84 26.72
C ALA A 199 -1.72 -5.82 26.60
N VAL A 200 -0.48 -6.27 26.44
CA VAL A 200 0.67 -5.37 26.22
C VAL A 200 0.54 -4.60 24.92
N VAL A 201 0.06 -5.23 23.85
CA VAL A 201 -0.17 -4.54 22.56
C VAL A 201 -1.31 -3.54 22.69
N GLU A 202 -2.40 -3.93 23.34
CA GLU A 202 -3.56 -3.05 23.57
C GLU A 202 -3.18 -1.82 24.40
N GLN A 203 -2.42 -2.00 25.48
CA GLN A 203 -1.94 -0.89 26.32
C GLN A 203 -1.03 0.06 25.54
N ALA A 204 -0.11 -0.47 24.72
CA ALA A 204 0.80 0.35 23.92
C ALA A 204 0.05 1.16 22.84
N CYS A 205 -0.95 0.55 22.18
CA CYS A 205 -1.78 1.25 21.21
C CYS A 205 -2.66 2.33 21.88
N ALA A 206 -3.23 2.01 23.04
CA ALA A 206 -4.06 2.95 23.81
C ALA A 206 -3.27 4.19 24.26
N ALA A 207 -1.98 4.06 24.58
CA ALA A 207 -1.11 5.18 24.90
C ALA A 207 -0.92 6.17 23.73
N LEU A 208 -1.15 5.75 22.48
CA LEU A 208 -1.17 6.60 21.28
C LEU A 208 -2.59 7.03 20.88
N GLY A 209 -3.60 6.76 21.72
CA GLY A 209 -5.00 7.03 21.41
C GLY A 209 -5.60 6.08 20.36
N VAL A 210 -4.96 4.93 20.11
CA VAL A 210 -5.36 3.98 19.06
C VAL A 210 -6.02 2.75 19.68
N LYS A 211 -7.19 2.39 19.16
CA LYS A 211 -7.86 1.16 19.56
C LYS A 211 -7.20 -0.04 18.89
N ALA A 212 -6.70 -0.98 19.69
CA ALA A 212 -6.37 -2.32 19.24
C ALA A 212 -7.52 -3.28 19.59
N VAL A 213 -7.79 -4.23 18.69
CA VAL A 213 -8.86 -5.22 18.82
C VAL A 213 -8.30 -6.59 18.47
N LYS A 214 -8.47 -7.55 19.39
CA LYS A 214 -8.27 -8.98 19.10
C LYS A 214 -9.30 -9.43 18.06
N ALA A 215 -8.81 -9.98 16.95
CA ALA A 215 -9.65 -10.47 15.86
C ALA A 215 -9.47 -11.98 15.68
N THR A 216 -10.59 -12.72 15.66
CA THR A 216 -10.63 -14.19 15.57
C THR A 216 -11.33 -14.68 14.30
N HIS A 217 -11.53 -13.81 13.31
CA HIS A 217 -12.27 -14.12 12.07
C HIS A 217 -11.72 -15.29 11.25
N PHE A 218 -10.46 -15.67 11.46
CA PHE A 218 -9.93 -16.91 10.88
C PHE A 218 -10.64 -18.17 11.41
N ALA A 219 -10.99 -18.19 12.70
CA ALA A 219 -11.67 -19.31 13.35
C ALA A 219 -13.19 -19.12 13.38
N ASP A 220 -13.65 -17.88 13.61
CA ASP A 220 -15.05 -17.58 13.94
C ASP A 220 -15.79 -16.81 12.82
N GLY A 221 -15.20 -16.68 11.63
CA GLY A 221 -15.80 -15.95 10.51
C GLY A 221 -16.06 -14.47 10.81
N GLY A 222 -17.10 -13.89 10.22
CA GLY A 222 -17.47 -12.49 10.40
C GLY A 222 -17.68 -12.09 11.87
N ALA A 223 -18.23 -12.99 12.68
CA ALA A 223 -18.45 -12.77 14.12
C ALA A 223 -17.13 -12.43 14.86
N GLY A 224 -16.03 -13.08 14.47
CA GLY A 224 -14.69 -12.85 15.03
C GLY A 224 -14.05 -11.50 14.64
N ALA A 225 -14.71 -10.69 13.81
CA ALA A 225 -14.28 -9.34 13.44
C ALA A 225 -15.31 -8.25 13.76
N GLU A 226 -16.42 -8.56 14.46
CA GLU A 226 -17.45 -7.56 14.77
C GLU A 226 -16.91 -6.39 15.61
N GLU A 227 -16.09 -6.66 16.62
CA GLU A 227 -15.49 -5.60 17.44
C GLU A 227 -14.51 -4.74 16.64
N LEU A 228 -13.82 -5.33 15.67
CA LEU A 228 -12.97 -4.58 14.75
C LEU A 228 -13.83 -3.68 13.85
N ALA A 229 -14.93 -4.21 13.31
CA ALA A 229 -15.87 -3.44 12.50
C ALA A 229 -16.46 -2.27 13.32
N LYS A 230 -16.89 -2.49 14.56
CA LYS A 230 -17.38 -1.42 15.46
C LYS A 230 -16.31 -0.36 15.72
N ALA A 231 -15.05 -0.76 15.92
CA ALA A 231 -13.94 0.18 16.11
C ALA A 231 -13.69 1.03 14.84
N VAL A 232 -13.75 0.42 13.66
CA VAL A 232 -13.66 1.13 12.36
C VAL A 232 -14.83 2.09 12.19
N LEU A 233 -16.06 1.64 12.43
CA LEU A 233 -17.25 2.49 12.35
C LEU A 233 -17.11 3.73 13.23
N LYS A 234 -16.66 3.55 14.47
CA LYS A 234 -16.44 4.65 15.41
C LYS A 234 -15.47 5.69 14.88
N VAL A 235 -14.28 5.28 14.42
CA VAL A 235 -13.30 6.25 13.91
C VAL A 235 -13.74 6.93 12.62
N THR A 236 -14.56 6.27 11.79
CA THR A 236 -15.13 6.87 10.58
C THR A 236 -16.30 7.82 10.87
N SER A 237 -16.98 7.68 12.03
CA SER A 237 -18.08 8.57 12.42
C SER A 237 -17.63 9.88 13.06
N ASP A 238 -16.38 9.97 13.54
CA ASP A 238 -15.85 11.13 14.26
C ASP A 238 -15.48 12.32 13.33
N GLY A 239 -15.71 12.18 12.02
CA GLY A 239 -15.51 13.20 11.00
C GLY A 239 -14.59 12.73 9.87
N LYS A 240 -14.63 13.43 8.73
CA LYS A 240 -13.77 13.08 7.59
C LYS A 240 -12.32 13.48 7.87
N PRO A 241 -11.35 12.55 7.75
CA PRO A 241 -9.94 12.89 7.91
C PRO A 241 -9.49 13.84 6.80
N GLN A 242 -8.53 14.70 7.13
CA GLN A 242 -7.81 15.49 6.14
C GLN A 242 -6.61 14.68 5.66
N LEU A 243 -6.78 13.97 4.54
CA LEU A 243 -5.69 13.20 3.94
C LEU A 243 -4.52 14.12 3.61
N LYS A 244 -3.34 13.77 4.13
CA LYS A 244 -2.06 14.41 3.82
C LYS A 244 -1.23 13.45 2.97
N PHE A 245 -0.42 14.02 2.10
CA PHE A 245 0.58 13.29 1.34
C PHE A 245 1.96 13.48 1.97
N THR A 246 2.87 12.52 1.79
CA THR A 246 4.23 12.63 2.35
C THR A 246 5.00 13.83 1.79
N TYR A 247 4.72 14.20 0.55
CA TYR A 247 5.36 15.30 -0.17
C TYR A 247 4.42 15.92 -1.22
N PRO A 248 4.56 17.21 -1.55
CA PRO A 248 3.83 17.83 -2.66
C PRO A 248 4.40 17.42 -4.03
N SER A 249 3.60 17.54 -5.09
CA SER A 249 3.95 17.00 -6.41
C SER A 249 5.10 17.75 -7.09
N GLU A 250 5.27 19.03 -6.81
CA GLU A 250 6.30 19.93 -7.34
C GLU A 250 7.66 19.80 -6.65
N MET A 251 7.74 19.03 -5.55
CA MET A 251 9.01 18.79 -4.86
C MET A 251 10.01 18.09 -5.80
N PRO A 252 11.31 18.48 -5.80
CA PRO A 252 12.32 17.77 -6.58
C PRO A 252 12.34 16.27 -6.26
N LEU A 253 12.52 15.42 -7.28
CA LEU A 253 12.42 13.97 -7.16
C LEU A 253 13.35 13.41 -6.08
N TRP A 254 14.58 13.92 -5.99
CA TRP A 254 15.53 13.52 -4.96
C TRP A 254 15.03 13.85 -3.55
N ASN A 255 14.38 15.01 -3.40
CA ASN A 255 13.82 15.43 -2.11
C ASN A 255 12.59 14.61 -1.75
N LYS A 256 11.74 14.21 -2.72
CA LYS A 256 10.63 13.28 -2.47
C LYS A 256 11.14 11.95 -1.88
N VAL A 257 12.19 11.38 -2.46
CA VAL A 257 12.84 10.15 -1.94
C VAL A 257 13.33 10.37 -0.51
N LYS A 258 14.00 11.50 -0.26
CA LYS A 258 14.49 11.86 1.08
C LYS A 258 13.35 11.98 2.08
N THR A 259 12.26 12.65 1.72
CA THR A 259 11.09 12.84 2.58
C THR A 259 10.43 11.50 2.93
N ILE A 260 10.28 10.56 1.98
CA ILE A 260 9.81 9.21 2.28
C ILE A 260 10.77 8.52 3.26
N ALA A 261 12.07 8.55 2.96
CA ALA A 261 13.07 7.87 3.78
C ALA A 261 13.09 8.37 5.24
N GLN A 262 13.01 9.68 5.44
CA GLN A 262 13.03 10.28 6.77
C GLN A 262 11.70 10.10 7.51
N ASN A 263 10.58 10.40 6.86
CA ASN A 263 9.28 10.45 7.55
C ASN A 263 8.65 9.07 7.72
N ILE A 264 8.77 8.21 6.71
CA ILE A 264 8.14 6.88 6.72
C ILE A 264 9.09 5.83 7.31
N TYR A 265 10.37 5.84 6.92
CA TYR A 265 11.33 4.82 7.36
C TYR A 265 12.13 5.22 8.60
N GLY A 266 12.17 6.51 8.95
CA GLY A 266 13.00 7.00 10.05
C GLY A 266 14.51 7.00 9.74
N ALA A 267 14.90 7.08 8.47
CA ALA A 267 16.30 7.20 8.08
C ALA A 267 16.84 8.61 8.37
N ASP A 268 18.13 8.72 8.70
CA ASP A 268 18.77 10.02 8.93
C ASP A 268 18.92 10.83 7.63
N ASP A 269 19.39 10.19 6.56
CA ASP A 269 19.54 10.77 5.22
C ASP A 269 19.56 9.69 4.13
N ILE A 270 19.60 10.12 2.86
CA ILE A 270 19.76 9.26 1.69
C ILE A 270 21.10 9.52 1.00
N MET A 271 21.70 8.46 0.47
CA MET A 271 22.94 8.55 -0.31
C MET A 271 22.83 7.73 -1.60
N ALA A 272 23.49 8.23 -2.64
CA ALA A 272 23.69 7.51 -3.89
C ALA A 272 24.90 8.09 -4.62
N ASP A 273 25.47 7.30 -5.54
CA ASP A 273 26.56 7.75 -6.39
C ASP A 273 26.15 8.88 -7.35
N ALA A 274 27.15 9.48 -8.00
CA ALA A 274 26.93 10.58 -8.95
C ALA A 274 26.05 10.16 -10.15
N LYS A 275 26.14 8.90 -10.58
CA LYS A 275 25.37 8.38 -11.74
C LYS A 275 23.89 8.32 -11.42
N VAL A 276 23.52 7.88 -10.21
CA VAL A 276 22.13 7.87 -9.75
C VAL A 276 21.63 9.30 -9.60
N ARG A 277 22.38 10.20 -8.95
CA ARG A 277 21.97 11.61 -8.82
C ARG A 277 21.78 12.29 -10.17
N GLN A 278 22.60 11.96 -11.17
CA GLN A 278 22.42 12.48 -12.52
C GLN A 278 21.13 11.96 -13.16
N LYS A 279 20.76 10.68 -12.97
CA LYS A 279 19.48 10.15 -13.47
C LYS A 279 18.26 10.91 -12.91
N PHE A 280 18.28 11.31 -11.64
CA PHE A 280 17.20 12.12 -11.08
C PHE A 280 17.06 13.46 -11.82
N LYS A 281 18.18 14.15 -12.08
CA LYS A 281 18.20 15.40 -12.87
C LYS A 281 17.73 15.18 -14.30
N ASP A 282 18.17 14.09 -14.93
CA ASP A 282 17.79 13.75 -16.31
C ASP A 282 16.28 13.49 -16.40
N LEU A 283 15.70 12.80 -15.42
CA LEU A 283 14.25 12.55 -15.34
C LEU A 283 13.47 13.86 -15.15
N GLU A 284 13.94 14.77 -14.29
CA GLU A 284 13.33 16.08 -14.11
C GLU A 284 13.38 16.91 -15.39
N ALA A 285 14.54 16.96 -16.05
CA ALA A 285 14.72 17.66 -17.32
C ALA A 285 13.86 17.07 -18.45
N ALA A 286 13.60 15.77 -18.40
CA ALA A 286 12.70 15.08 -19.33
C ALA A 286 11.20 15.27 -19.01
N GLY A 287 10.86 16.08 -18.00
CA GLY A 287 9.47 16.41 -17.65
C GLY A 287 8.80 15.43 -16.69
N TYR A 288 9.55 14.48 -16.10
CA TYR A 288 9.03 13.52 -15.12
C TYR A 288 9.07 14.03 -13.68
N GLY A 289 9.51 15.26 -13.45
CA GLY A 289 9.73 15.83 -12.10
C GLY A 289 8.50 15.83 -11.20
N ASN A 290 7.30 15.91 -11.78
CA ASN A 290 6.04 15.95 -11.02
C ASN A 290 5.46 14.55 -10.71
N LEU A 291 6.09 13.47 -11.17
CA LEU A 291 5.63 12.12 -10.86
C LEU A 291 5.86 11.76 -9.37
N PRO A 292 5.02 10.89 -8.79
CA PRO A 292 5.28 10.34 -7.46
C PRO A 292 6.44 9.33 -7.49
N ILE A 293 7.02 9.07 -6.32
CA ILE A 293 8.10 8.10 -6.13
C ILE A 293 7.52 6.74 -5.74
N CYS A 294 8.04 5.66 -6.32
CA CYS A 294 7.76 4.30 -5.90
C CYS A 294 9.05 3.66 -5.33
N MET A 295 9.15 3.58 -4.00
CA MET A 295 10.34 3.03 -3.35
C MET A 295 10.41 1.50 -3.47
N ALA A 296 11.43 0.99 -4.16
CA ALA A 296 11.72 -0.43 -4.20
C ALA A 296 12.81 -0.76 -3.17
N LYS A 297 12.42 -1.34 -2.02
CA LYS A 297 13.32 -1.85 -0.98
C LYS A 297 12.83 -3.20 -0.43
N THR A 298 13.60 -3.81 0.46
CA THR A 298 13.15 -4.95 1.28
C THR A 298 11.86 -4.61 2.02
N GLN A 299 10.94 -5.57 2.10
CA GLN A 299 9.73 -5.47 2.92
C GLN A 299 9.94 -5.90 4.38
N TYR A 300 11.13 -6.41 4.70
CA TYR A 300 11.58 -6.80 6.04
C TYR A 300 12.60 -5.80 6.56
#